data_AF-A0A822G5D0-F1
#
_entry.id   AF-A0A822G5D0-F1
#
_cell.length_a   1.000
_cell.length_b   1.000
_cell.length_c   1.000
_cell.angle_alpha   90.00
_cell.angle_beta   90.00
_cell.angle_gamma   90.00
#
_symmetry.space_group_name_H-M   'P 1'
#
loop_
_entity.id
_entity.type
_entity.pdbx_description
1 polymer ?
#
loop_
_entity_poly.entity_id
_entity_poly.type
_entity_poly.pdbx_seq_one_letter_code
_entity_poly.pdbx_strand_id
1 'polypeptide(L)' 'MTDYFTRWVTAIALPNCSAQTTAQAIFTEYICRYGVPLSILSDQGTHFRNQLMDSMATLI' A
#
# COMPACT_ATOMS: atom_id res chain seq x y z
N MET A 1 2.06 1.36 -7.14
CA MET A 1 2.42 0.00 -6.70
C MET A 1 2.55 -0.88 -7.92
N THR A 2 3.52 -1.80 -7.90
CA THR A 2 3.74 -2.73 -9.02
C THR A 2 3.70 -4.14 -8.47
N ASP A 3 2.84 -4.98 -9.04
CA ASP A 3 2.86 -6.41 -8.79
C ASP A 3 4.14 -7.01 -9.41
N TYR A 4 4.97 -7.66 -8.60
CA TYR A 4 6.29 -8.08 -9.04
C TYR A 4 6.26 -9.27 -10.01
N PHE A 5 5.23 -10.11 -9.92
CA PHE A 5 5.08 -11.31 -10.75
C PHE A 5 4.60 -10.95 -12.16
N THR A 6 3.47 -10.28 -12.27
CA THR A 6 2.83 -9.89 -13.53
C THR A 6 3.40 -8.62 -14.15
N ARG A 7 4.17 -7.84 -13.37
CA ARG A 7 4.61 -6.48 -13.71
C ARG A 7 3.45 -5.48 -13.87
N TRP A 8 2.26 -5.79 -13.35
CA TRP A 8 1.11 -4.89 -13.41
C TRP A 8 1.33 -3.65 -12.54
N VAL A 9 1.14 -2.46 -13.13
CA VAL A 9 1.37 -1.18 -12.46
C VAL A 9 0.04 -0.52 -12.12
N THR A 10 -0.11 -0.13 -10.86
CA THR A 10 -1.21 0.73 -10.38
C THR A 10 -0.65 2.06 -9.90
N ALA A 11 -1.04 3.16 -10.54
CA ALA A 11 -0.65 4.52 -10.17
C ALA A 11 -1.92 5.33 -9.86
N ILE A 12 -1.95 5.95 -8.68
CA ILE A 12 -3.08 6.77 -8.20
C ILE A 12 -2.51 8.10 -7.71
N ALA A 13 -3.17 9.21 -8.06
CA ALA A 13 -2.82 10.51 -7.53
C ALA A 13 -3.36 10.64 -6.10
N LEU A 14 -2.49 11.01 -5.15
CA LEU A 14 -2.87 11.25 -3.75
C LEU A 14 -2.87 12.76 -3.46
N PRO A 15 -3.81 13.25 -2.63
CA PRO A 15 -3.87 14.67 -2.27
C PRO A 15 -2.71 15.10 -1.36
N ASN A 16 -2.14 14.16 -0.62
CA ASN A 16 -0.94 14.35 0.19
C ASN A 16 -0.27 12.98 0.44
N CYS A 17 0.97 13.02 0.93
CA CYS A 17 1.73 11.80 1.19
C CYS A 17 1.49 11.21 2.59
N SER A 18 0.50 11.62 3.39
CA SER A 18 0.35 11.10 4.76
C SER A 18 0.22 9.57 4.85
N ALA A 19 0.61 8.99 5.99
CA ALA A 19 0.44 7.55 6.24
C ALA A 19 -1.01 7.08 6.03
N GLN A 20 -1.99 7.91 6.43
CA GLN A 20 -3.41 7.61 6.31
C GLN A 20 -3.86 7.57 4.85
N THR A 21 -3.50 8.57 4.05
CA THR A 21 -3.87 8.60 2.62
C THR A 21 -3.19 7.48 1.85
N THR A 22 -1.93 7.17 2.17
CA THR A 22 -1.22 6.04 1.58
C THR A 22 -1.85 4.70 1.96
N ALA A 23 -2.15 4.45 3.23
CA ALA A 23 -2.76 3.19 3.68
C ALA A 23 -4.14 2.98 3.05
N GLN A 24 -4.97 4.04 3.01
CA GLN A 24 -6.27 3.99 2.36
C GLN A 24 -6.14 3.63 0.87
N ALA A 25 -5.20 4.25 0.15
CA ALA A 25 -4.98 3.97 -1.25
C ALA A 25 -4.47 2.54 -1.49
N ILE A 26 -3.55 2.02 -0.65
CA ILE A 26 -3.11 0.63 -0.73
C ILE A 26 -4.30 -0.31 -0.56
N PHE A 27 -5.16 -0.05 0.43
CA PHE A 27 -6.31 -0.88 0.71
C PHE A 27 -7.35 -0.84 -0.41
N THR A 28 -7.84 0.35 -0.79
CA THR A 28 -8.95 0.47 -1.75
C THR A 28 -8.54 0.23 -3.19
N GLU A 29 -7.36 0.68 -3.59
CA GLU A 29 -6.94 0.65 -5.00
C GLU A 29 -6.14 -0.59 -5.37
N TYR A 30 -5.64 -1.34 -4.39
CA TYR A 30 -4.89 -2.56 -4.63
C TYR A 30 -5.45 -3.76 -3.90
N ILE A 31 -5.52 -3.76 -2.57
CA ILE A 31 -5.95 -4.95 -1.80
C ILE A 31 -7.39 -5.35 -2.16
N CYS A 32 -8.34 -4.41 -2.16
CA CYS A 32 -9.73 -4.70 -2.51
C CYS A 32 -9.92 -5.13 -3.98
N ARG A 33 -8.98 -4.81 -4.88
CA ARG A 33 -9.11 -5.07 -6.32
C ARG A 33 -8.38 -6.33 -6.78
N TYR A 34 -7.20 -6.57 -6.22
CA TYR A 34 -6.28 -7.62 -6.66
C TYR A 34 -5.98 -8.66 -5.58
N GLY A 35 -6.40 -8.41 -4.33
CA GLY A 35 -6.14 -9.27 -3.18
C GLY A 35 -4.96 -8.82 -2.32
N VAL A 36 -4.73 -9.53 -1.22
CA VAL A 36 -3.66 -9.23 -0.25
C VAL A 36 -2.31 -9.74 -0.79
N PRO A 37 -1.30 -8.88 -0.94
CA PRO A 37 0.04 -9.33 -1.33
C PRO A 37 0.74 -10.05 -0.16
N LEU A 38 1.66 -10.97 -0.47
CA LEU A 38 2.50 -11.64 0.53
C LEU A 38 3.40 -10.65 1.29
N SER A 39 3.92 -9.64 0.60
CA SER A 39 4.80 -8.62 1.18
C SER A 39 4.80 -7.37 0.33
N ILE A 40 4.91 -6.20 0.97
CA ILE A 40 5.09 -4.91 0.29
C ILE A 40 6.55 -4.47 0.48
N LEU A 41 7.28 -4.33 -0.62
CA LEU A 41 8.62 -3.74 -0.63
C LEU A 41 8.51 -2.22 -0.85
N SER A 42 8.99 -1.44 0.11
CA SER A 42 9.01 0.03 0.05
C SER A 42 10.39 0.59 0.31
N ASP A 43 10.56 1.89 0.07
CA ASP A 43 11.77 2.67 0.38
C ASP A 43 11.91 3.00 1.88
N GLN A 44 11.03 2.44 2.73
CA GLN A 44 10.94 2.72 4.16
C GLN A 44 10.65 4.20 4.50
N GLY A 45 10.07 4.96 3.58
CA GLY A 45 9.57 6.31 3.86
C GLY A 45 8.56 6.30 5.01
N THR A 46 8.44 7.41 5.73
CA THR A 46 7.56 7.54 6.93
C THR A 46 6.10 7.22 6.63
N HIS A 47 5.68 7.39 5.38
CA HIS A 47 4.35 7.07 4.88
C HIS A 47 4.08 5.57 4.79
N PHE A 48 5.14 4.75 4.66
CA PHE A 48 5.09 3.29 4.68
C PHE A 48 5.54 2.67 6.00
N ARG A 49 6.39 3.37 6.77
CA ARG A 49 6.93 2.88 8.05
C ARG A 49 6.31 3.65 9.22
N ASN A 50 5.18 3.15 9.71
CA ASN A 50 4.44 3.72 10.84
C ASN A 50 3.46 2.69 11.43
N GLN A 51 2.95 2.96 12.63
CA GLN A 51 2.04 2.06 13.35
C GLN A 51 0.74 1.77 12.59
N LEU A 52 0.27 2.67 11.73
CA LEU A 52 -0.93 2.45 10.93
C LEU A 52 -0.69 1.35 9.90
N MET A 53 0.45 1.37 9.22
CA MET A 53 0.83 0.33 8.26
C MET A 53 1.04 -1.02 8.95
N ASP A 54 1.67 -1.03 10.13
CA ASP A 54 1.85 -2.25 10.93
C ASP A 54 0.49 -2.82 11.36
N SER A 55 -0.44 -1.96 11.78
CA SER A 55 -1.79 -2.36 12.18
C SER A 55 -2.58 -2.92 11.00
N MET A 56 -2.50 -2.25 9.84
CA MET A 56 -3.15 -2.73 8.61
C MET A 56 -2.64 -4.11 8.22
N ALA A 57 -1.32 -4.33 8.23
CA ALA A 57 -0.69 -5.60 7.89
C ALA A 57 -1.00 -6.73 8.88
N THR A 58 -1.40 -6.41 10.13
CA THR A 58 -1.83 -7.41 11.12
C THR A 58 -3.31 -7.78 10.99
N LEU A 59 -4.12 -6.87 10.43
CA LEU A 59 -5.57 -7.06 10.27
C LEU A 59 -5.96 -7.87 9.02
N ILE A 60 -5.09 -7.90 8.01
CA ILE A 60 -5.29 -8.58 6.73
C ILE A 60 -4.36 -9.79 6.61
#